data_AF-V5F459-F1
#
_entry.id   AF-V5F459-F1
#
_cell.length_a   1.000
_cell.length_b   1.000
_cell.length_c   1.000
_cell.angle_alpha   90.00
_cell.angle_beta   90.00
_cell.angle_gamma   90.00
#
_symmetry.space_group_name_H-M   'P 1'
#
loop_
_entity.id
_entity.type
_entity.pdbx_description
1 polymer ?
#
loop_
_entity_poly.entity_id
_entity_poly.type
_entity_poly.pdbx_seq_one_letter_code
_entity_poly.pdbx_strand_id
1 'polypeptide(L)'
;MVLSALTPDKRLSEILQQVKRFPSEQARITQAYKATGKPHEEIQEHRNEWVKLIADHPDCGVKKLRKLNSGGRIYAWLYRNDYPWLMQHCPKKETSSVAIRDVDYPGWDKENVSILTSIYKDLFQAKGRQRLTASYLIQQLPRTNSVQKHLVDLPLTKQWLDVHSETLENYQMFRLKSAYQALLEQNQTIKRWKLIRAANIREELVTERIEKQIIALEMLEGLRQK
;
A
#
# COMPACT_ATOMS: atom_id res chain seq x y z
N MET A 1 9.75 19.76 12.32
CA MET A 1 10.85 18.94 12.88
C MET A 1 10.84 19.10 14.38
N VAL A 2 10.74 18.03 15.16
CA VAL A 2 10.56 18.10 16.63
C VAL A 2 11.84 18.55 17.36
N LEU A 3 13.02 18.29 16.78
CA LEU A 3 14.32 18.60 17.38
C LEU A 3 14.68 20.09 17.41
N SER A 4 14.15 20.89 16.49
CA SER A 4 14.41 22.34 16.46
C SER A 4 13.78 23.09 17.63
N ALA A 5 12.82 22.48 18.34
CA ALA A 5 12.24 23.06 19.55
C ALA A 5 13.11 22.84 20.80
N LEU A 6 13.97 21.81 20.80
CA LEU A 6 14.80 21.43 21.95
C LEU A 6 16.19 22.07 21.90
N THR A 7 16.70 22.35 20.70
CA THR A 7 17.98 23.05 20.49
C THR A 7 17.85 24.04 19.33
N PRO A 8 17.23 25.21 19.55
CA PRO A 8 17.01 26.20 18.49
C PRO A 8 18.32 26.79 17.93
N ASP A 9 19.38 26.80 18.73
CA ASP A 9 20.65 27.47 18.39
C ASP A 9 21.63 26.60 17.59
N LYS A 10 21.31 25.32 17.33
CA LYS A 10 22.22 24.38 16.67
C LYS A 10 21.67 23.91 15.33
N ARG A 11 22.52 23.90 14.30
CA ARG A 11 22.15 23.33 12.99
C ARG A 11 22.12 21.80 13.08
N LEU A 12 21.19 21.19 12.35
CA LEU A 12 20.99 19.73 12.33
C LEU A 12 22.28 18.94 12.04
N SER A 13 23.14 19.47 11.17
CA SER A 13 24.44 18.88 10.83
C SER A 13 25.39 18.77 12.03
N GLU A 14 25.43 19.80 12.89
CA GLU A 14 26.27 19.81 14.09
C GLU A 14 25.73 18.82 15.12
N ILE A 15 24.41 18.74 15.26
CA ILE A 15 23.75 17.77 16.15
C ILE A 15 24.12 16.35 15.72
N LEU A 16 24.05 16.04 14.42
CA LEU A 16 24.40 14.71 13.90
C LEU A 16 25.89 14.39 14.06
N GLN A 17 26.78 15.36 13.88
CA GLN A 17 28.20 15.20 14.19
C GLN A 17 28.44 14.96 15.68
N GLN A 18 27.71 15.66 16.56
CA GLN A 18 27.80 15.51 18.00
C GLN A 18 27.33 14.12 18.43
N VAL A 19 26.20 13.63 17.88
CA VAL A 19 25.69 12.27 18.12
C VAL A 19 26.70 11.19 17.70
N LYS A 20 27.39 11.37 16.57
CA LYS A 20 28.42 10.44 16.10
C LYS A 20 29.65 10.35 17.00
N ARG A 21 29.94 11.38 17.82
CA ARG A 21 31.09 11.40 18.74
C ARG A 21 30.82 10.65 20.03
N PHE A 22 29.57 10.37 20.38
CA PHE A 22 29.27 9.51 21.50
C PHE A 22 29.61 8.06 21.13
N PRO A 23 30.27 7.32 22.04
CA PRO A 23 30.47 5.89 21.82
C PRO A 23 29.11 5.24 21.56
N SER A 24 29.02 4.45 20.49
CA SER A 24 27.88 3.57 20.24
C SER A 24 27.90 2.44 21.25
N GLU A 25 27.78 2.77 22.53
CA GLU A 25 27.44 1.80 23.54
C GLU A 25 25.98 1.46 23.28
N GLN A 26 25.79 0.46 22.43
CA GLN A 26 24.60 -0.36 22.54
C GLN A 26 24.66 -0.90 23.95
N ALA A 27 24.06 -0.17 24.90
CA ALA A 27 23.73 -0.76 26.19
C ALA A 27 23.03 -2.05 25.80
N ARG A 28 23.71 -3.19 26.01
CA ARG A 28 23.03 -4.47 25.95
C ARG A 28 21.92 -4.25 26.94
N ILE A 29 20.68 -4.12 26.45
CA ILE A 29 19.51 -4.14 27.28
C ILE A 29 19.52 -5.55 27.83
N THR A 30 20.35 -5.75 28.85
CA THR A 30 20.41 -6.95 29.63
C THR A 30 19.13 -6.79 30.41
N GLN A 31 18.04 -7.34 29.86
CA GLN A 31 16.79 -7.42 30.58
C GLN A 31 17.17 -7.93 31.97
N ALA A 32 16.94 -7.09 32.99
CA ALA A 32 17.30 -7.39 34.36
C ALA A 32 16.54 -8.66 34.73
N TYR A 33 17.22 -9.80 34.58
CA TYR A 33 16.63 -11.09 34.86
C TYR A 33 16.45 -11.12 36.37
N LYS A 34 15.20 -11.07 36.81
CA LYS A 34 14.88 -11.40 38.19
C LYS A 34 14.86 -12.91 38.24
N ALA A 35 15.74 -13.51 39.02
CA ALA A 35 15.64 -14.93 39.35
C ALA A 35 14.23 -15.16 39.90
N THR A 36 13.39 -15.80 39.10
CA THR A 36 12.09 -16.26 39.60
C THR A 36 12.41 -17.31 40.64
N GLY A 37 11.92 -17.13 41.88
CA GLY A 37 12.08 -18.08 43.00
C GLY A 37 11.32 -19.39 42.79
N LYS A 38 11.33 -19.90 41.56
CA LYS A 38 10.71 -21.15 41.15
C LYS A 38 11.60 -22.31 41.58
N PRO A 39 11.00 -23.44 42.00
CA PRO A 39 11.75 -24.61 42.41
C PRO A 39 12.59 -25.12 41.24
N HIS A 40 13.80 -25.59 41.56
CA HIS A 40 14.76 -26.09 40.58
C HIS A 40 14.20 -27.23 39.73
N GLU A 41 13.35 -28.06 40.33
CA GLU A 41 12.66 -29.18 39.68
C GLU A 41 11.76 -28.71 38.53
N GLU A 42 10.92 -27.70 38.75
CA GLU A 42 10.01 -27.12 37.73
C GLU A 42 10.82 -26.50 36.57
N ILE A 43 11.97 -25.90 36.87
CA ILE A 43 12.89 -25.39 35.83
C ILE A 43 13.46 -26.55 35.02
N GLN A 44 13.92 -27.60 35.68
CA GLN A 44 14.55 -28.75 35.01
C GLN A 44 13.56 -29.52 34.13
N GLU A 45 12.30 -29.64 34.54
CA GLU A 45 11.23 -30.21 33.72
C GLU A 45 11.07 -29.44 32.39
N HIS A 46 10.95 -28.11 32.46
CA HIS A 46 10.78 -27.28 31.25
C HIS A 46 12.05 -27.29 30.37
N ARG A 47 13.24 -27.37 30.97
CA ARG A 47 14.50 -27.58 30.23
C ARG A 47 14.49 -28.89 29.47
N ASN A 48 14.08 -29.98 30.13
CA ASN A 48 14.01 -31.30 29.51
C ASN A 48 12.96 -31.34 28.39
N GLU A 49 11.78 -30.74 28.60
CA GLU A 49 10.75 -30.59 27.56
C GLU A 49 11.29 -29.82 26.34
N TRP A 50 12.06 -28.75 26.57
CA TRP A 50 12.65 -27.96 25.49
C TRP A 50 13.74 -28.71 24.72
N VAL A 51 14.63 -29.42 25.41
CA VAL A 51 15.67 -30.25 24.78
C VAL A 51 15.05 -31.38 23.98
N LYS A 52 14.04 -32.05 24.54
CA LYS A 52 13.29 -33.10 23.84
C LYS A 52 12.63 -32.56 22.56
N LEU A 53 11.99 -31.38 22.65
CA LEU A 53 11.37 -30.75 21.49
C LEU A 53 12.38 -30.40 20.38
N ILE A 54 13.60 -30.01 20.74
CA ILE A 54 14.68 -29.78 19.77
C ILE A 54 15.16 -31.11 19.17
N ALA A 55 15.32 -32.15 19.99
CA ALA A 55 15.76 -33.47 19.54
C ALA A 55 14.74 -34.14 18.60
N ASP A 56 13.45 -33.97 18.85
CA ASP A 56 12.37 -34.49 18.02
C ASP A 56 12.26 -33.73 16.67
N HIS A 57 12.83 -32.51 16.58
CA HIS A 57 12.75 -31.64 15.41
C HIS A 57 14.08 -30.92 15.11
N PRO A 58 15.14 -31.65 14.71
CA PRO A 58 16.48 -31.08 14.51
C PRO A 58 16.53 -30.02 13.39
N ASP A 59 15.66 -30.12 12.38
CA ASP A 59 15.60 -29.20 11.23
C ASP A 59 14.75 -27.93 11.49
N CYS A 60 14.24 -27.76 12.72
CA CYS A 60 13.37 -26.65 13.08
C CYS A 60 14.11 -25.58 13.88
N GLY A 61 14.24 -24.38 13.31
CA GLY A 61 14.64 -23.20 14.08
C GLY A 61 13.59 -22.80 15.13
N VAL A 62 13.99 -21.97 16.11
CA VAL A 62 13.16 -21.48 17.23
C VAL A 62 11.78 -20.98 16.79
N LYS A 63 11.68 -20.30 15.63
CA LYS A 63 10.41 -19.78 15.10
C LYS A 63 9.42 -20.89 14.70
N LYS A 64 9.92 -22.00 14.13
CA LYS A 64 9.10 -23.17 13.80
C LYS A 64 8.72 -23.92 15.07
N LEU A 65 9.68 -24.14 15.97
CA LEU A 65 9.44 -24.82 17.26
C LEU A 65 8.37 -24.14 18.11
N ARG A 66 8.37 -22.80 18.16
CA ARG A 66 7.35 -22.02 18.88
C ARG A 66 5.92 -22.15 18.32
N LYS A 67 5.77 -22.58 17.07
CA LYS A 67 4.46 -22.81 16.44
C LYS A 67 3.92 -24.22 16.67
N LEU A 68 4.74 -25.13 17.20
CA LEU A 68 4.28 -26.46 17.61
C LEU A 68 3.40 -26.36 18.87
N ASN A 69 2.53 -27.36 19.06
CA ASN A 69 1.48 -27.35 20.09
C ASN A 69 2.01 -27.07 21.51
N SER A 70 3.19 -27.58 21.88
CA SER A 70 3.82 -27.37 23.20
C SER A 70 4.94 -26.32 23.20
N GLY A 71 5.58 -26.08 22.07
CA GLY A 71 6.81 -25.29 22.00
C GLY A 71 6.64 -23.81 22.31
N GLY A 72 5.49 -23.22 21.97
CA GLY A 72 5.19 -21.83 22.33
C GLY A 72 5.07 -21.62 23.84
N ARG A 73 4.42 -22.56 24.54
CA ARG A 73 4.24 -22.54 26.01
C ARG A 73 5.59 -22.68 26.72
N ILE A 74 6.36 -23.70 26.35
CA ILE A 74 7.67 -24.01 26.96
C ILE A 74 8.64 -22.84 26.77
N TYR A 75 8.75 -22.33 25.54
CA TYR A 75 9.62 -21.19 25.23
C TYR A 75 9.24 -19.94 26.04
N ALA A 76 7.95 -19.61 26.12
CA ALA A 76 7.51 -18.43 26.85
C ALA A 76 7.70 -18.57 28.37
N TRP A 77 7.64 -19.80 28.91
CA TRP A 77 7.94 -20.07 30.32
C TRP A 77 9.43 -19.93 30.60
N LEU A 78 10.30 -20.60 29.83
CA LEU A 78 11.75 -20.50 29.99
C LEU A 78 12.28 -19.08 29.74
N TYR A 79 11.69 -18.34 28.81
CA TYR A 79 12.07 -16.95 28.55
C TYR A 79 11.86 -16.06 29.78
N ARG A 80 10.84 -16.33 30.60
CA ARG A 80 10.51 -15.53 31.79
C ARG A 80 11.28 -15.98 33.03
N ASN A 81 11.54 -17.28 33.16
CA ASN A 81 12.06 -17.88 34.38
C ASN A 81 13.54 -18.29 34.29
N ASP A 82 14.07 -18.53 33.09
CA ASP A 82 15.42 -19.07 32.87
C ASP A 82 16.02 -18.64 31.51
N TYR A 83 16.02 -17.33 31.29
CA TYR A 83 16.46 -16.73 30.03
C TYR A 83 17.92 -17.05 29.65
N PRO A 84 18.92 -16.97 30.56
CA PRO A 84 20.31 -17.24 30.19
C PRO A 84 20.51 -18.64 29.63
N TRP A 85 19.88 -19.64 30.25
CA TRP A 85 19.92 -21.01 29.77
C TRP A 85 19.22 -21.16 28.42
N LEU A 86 18.03 -20.59 28.26
CA LEU A 86 17.28 -20.66 26.99
C LEU A 86 18.08 -20.11 25.81
N MET A 87 18.79 -18.98 25.99
CA MET A 87 19.61 -18.40 24.93
C MET A 87 20.83 -19.25 24.56
N GLN A 88 21.39 -20.00 25.51
CA GLN A 88 22.49 -20.94 25.26
C GLN A 88 22.01 -22.23 24.58
N HIS A 89 20.76 -22.64 24.83
CA HIS A 89 20.16 -23.89 24.36
C HIS A 89 19.08 -23.69 23.28
N CYS A 90 19.18 -22.63 22.47
CA CYS A 90 18.35 -22.46 21.29
C CYS A 90 19.07 -22.98 20.02
N PRO A 91 18.37 -23.69 19.11
CA PRO A 91 18.94 -24.05 17.83
C PRO A 91 19.39 -22.79 17.11
N LYS A 92 20.61 -22.82 16.56
CA LYS A 92 21.17 -21.70 15.81
C LYS A 92 20.18 -21.32 14.72
N LYS A 93 19.93 -20.01 14.60
CA LYS A 93 19.08 -19.46 13.55
C LYS A 93 19.65 -19.97 12.22
N GLU A 94 18.92 -20.86 11.54
CA GLU A 94 19.05 -20.93 10.09
C GLU A 94 18.70 -19.54 9.62
N THR A 95 19.72 -18.74 9.32
CA THR A 95 19.54 -17.63 8.42
C THR A 95 19.17 -18.28 7.10
N SER A 96 17.88 -18.57 6.94
CA SER A 96 17.31 -18.68 5.61
C SER A 96 17.53 -17.30 5.02
N SER A 97 18.69 -17.08 4.41
CA SER A 97 18.83 -16.21 3.26
C SER A 97 17.94 -16.85 2.22
N VAL A 98 16.62 -16.72 2.40
CA VAL A 98 15.72 -16.76 1.27
C VAL A 98 16.28 -15.65 0.42
N ALA A 99 17.04 -16.04 -0.61
CA ALA A 99 17.55 -15.13 -1.60
C ALA A 99 16.38 -14.19 -1.90
N ILE A 100 16.60 -12.89 -1.72
CA ILE A 100 15.61 -11.88 -2.07
C ILE A 100 15.19 -12.28 -3.47
N ARG A 101 13.96 -12.75 -3.63
CA ARG A 101 13.49 -13.21 -4.94
C ARG A 101 13.68 -12.01 -5.84
N ASP A 102 14.58 -12.13 -6.82
CA ASP A 102 14.76 -11.08 -7.81
C ASP A 102 13.41 -10.85 -8.46
N VAL A 103 12.87 -9.66 -8.21
CA VAL A 103 11.57 -9.26 -8.74
C VAL A 103 11.80 -8.92 -10.20
N ASP A 104 11.21 -9.71 -11.10
CA ASP A 104 11.22 -9.44 -12.54
C ASP A 104 10.31 -8.25 -12.87
N TYR A 105 10.81 -7.04 -12.61
CA TYR A 105 10.13 -5.80 -12.98
C TYR A 105 9.88 -5.70 -14.49
N PRO A 106 10.84 -6.04 -15.39
CA PRO A 106 10.60 -6.00 -16.84
C PRO A 106 9.45 -6.90 -17.31
N GLY A 107 9.36 -8.13 -16.77
CA GLY A 107 8.25 -9.03 -17.08
C GLY A 107 6.91 -8.48 -16.61
N TRP A 108 6.88 -7.97 -15.37
CA TRP A 108 5.67 -7.38 -14.80
C TRP A 108 5.22 -6.10 -15.52
N ASP A 109 6.16 -5.25 -15.94
CA ASP A 109 5.87 -4.01 -16.65
C ASP A 109 5.13 -4.28 -17.98
N LYS A 110 5.61 -5.28 -18.73
CA LYS A 110 4.95 -5.72 -19.98
C LYS A 110 3.58 -6.36 -19.72
N GLU A 111 3.48 -7.20 -18.70
CA GLU A 111 2.22 -7.86 -18.33
C GLU A 111 1.16 -6.83 -17.93
N ASN A 112 1.52 -5.85 -17.10
CA ASN A 112 0.61 -4.78 -16.68
C ASN A 112 0.07 -4.00 -17.86
N VAL A 113 0.93 -3.61 -18.81
CA VAL A 113 0.50 -2.89 -20.02
C VAL A 113 -0.45 -3.74 -20.87
N SER A 114 -0.18 -5.04 -21.00
CA SER A 114 -1.06 -5.96 -21.73
C SER A 114 -2.44 -6.06 -21.09
N ILE A 115 -2.50 -6.25 -19.77
CA ILE A 115 -3.74 -6.31 -19.00
C ILE A 115 -4.50 -4.99 -19.16
N LEU A 116 -3.85 -3.85 -18.89
CA LEU A 116 -4.47 -2.54 -18.99
C LEU A 116 -5.04 -2.28 -20.39
N THR A 117 -4.28 -2.60 -21.44
CA THR A 117 -4.73 -2.43 -22.82
C THR A 117 -5.95 -3.30 -23.14
N SER A 118 -5.99 -4.54 -22.62
CA SER A 118 -7.12 -5.45 -22.85
C SER A 118 -8.42 -4.96 -22.21
N ILE A 119 -8.36 -4.40 -21.00
CA ILE A 119 -9.55 -3.97 -20.25
C ILE A 119 -9.96 -2.52 -20.55
N TYR A 120 -9.05 -1.70 -21.10
CA TYR A 120 -9.27 -0.26 -21.23
C TYR A 120 -10.50 0.09 -22.07
N LYS A 121 -10.71 -0.62 -23.18
CA LYS A 121 -11.85 -0.36 -24.07
C LYS A 121 -13.17 -0.56 -23.35
N ASP A 122 -13.30 -1.65 -22.60
CA ASP A 122 -14.52 -1.98 -21.86
C ASP A 122 -14.76 -0.97 -20.75
N LEU A 123 -13.70 -0.59 -20.02
CA LEU A 123 -13.78 0.46 -19.01
C LEU A 123 -14.18 1.80 -19.60
N PHE A 124 -13.67 2.16 -20.78
CA PHE A 124 -13.94 3.44 -21.45
C PHE A 124 -15.37 3.52 -22.01
N GLN A 125 -15.93 2.39 -22.46
CA GLN A 125 -17.27 2.31 -23.05
C GLN A 125 -18.39 2.07 -22.03
N ALA A 126 -18.06 1.70 -20.80
CA ALA A 126 -19.07 1.40 -19.79
C ALA A 126 -20.00 2.61 -19.50
N LYS A 127 -21.32 2.37 -19.54
CA LYS A 127 -22.35 3.39 -19.23
C LYS A 127 -22.25 3.78 -17.76
N GLY A 128 -22.20 5.08 -17.48
CA GLY A 128 -22.11 5.58 -16.10
C GLY A 128 -20.77 5.29 -15.42
N ARG A 129 -19.71 4.99 -16.19
CA ARG A 129 -18.38 4.72 -15.65
C ARG A 129 -17.85 5.86 -14.79
N GLN A 130 -17.02 5.49 -13.83
CA GLN A 130 -16.20 6.43 -13.09
C GLN A 130 -15.04 6.98 -13.94
N ARG A 131 -14.36 8.00 -13.41
CA ARG A 131 -13.20 8.61 -14.05
C ARG A 131 -12.05 7.62 -14.14
N LEU A 132 -11.45 7.48 -15.31
CA LEU A 132 -10.29 6.62 -15.52
C LEU A 132 -9.01 7.35 -15.07
N THR A 133 -8.84 7.50 -13.76
CA THR A 133 -7.59 8.03 -13.19
C THR A 133 -6.48 7.00 -13.22
N ALA A 134 -5.21 7.42 -13.17
CA ALA A 134 -4.08 6.50 -13.06
C ALA A 134 -4.24 5.54 -11.86
N SER A 135 -4.69 6.05 -10.71
CA SER A 135 -4.95 5.22 -9.53
C SER A 135 -6.07 4.20 -9.75
N TYR A 136 -7.17 4.60 -10.41
CA TYR A 136 -8.25 3.68 -10.74
C TYR A 136 -7.81 2.57 -11.71
N LEU A 137 -7.00 2.91 -12.70
CA LEU A 137 -6.45 1.96 -13.67
C LEU A 137 -5.48 0.99 -12.98
N ILE A 138 -4.63 1.47 -12.06
CA ILE A 138 -3.74 0.61 -11.25
C ILE A 138 -4.54 -0.35 -10.36
N GLN A 139 -5.72 0.05 -9.87
CA GLN A 139 -6.59 -0.84 -9.09
C GLN A 139 -7.12 -2.04 -9.89
N GLN A 140 -7.08 -1.99 -11.22
CA GLN A 140 -7.48 -3.12 -12.07
C GLN A 140 -6.36 -4.14 -12.28
N LEU A 141 -5.13 -3.82 -11.86
CA LEU A 141 -3.97 -4.69 -12.01
C LEU A 141 -3.80 -5.67 -10.85
N PRO A 142 -3.17 -6.84 -11.08
CA PRO A 142 -2.73 -7.70 -9.99
C PRO A 142 -1.68 -6.96 -9.15
N ARG A 143 -1.68 -7.23 -7.84
CA ARG A 143 -0.69 -6.66 -6.88
C ARG A 143 -0.66 -5.12 -6.88
N THR A 144 -1.84 -4.49 -6.87
CA THR A 144 -2.04 -3.03 -6.85
C THR A 144 -1.07 -2.27 -5.94
N ASN A 145 -0.91 -2.70 -4.68
CA ASN A 145 -0.03 -2.06 -3.71
C ASN A 145 1.44 -2.05 -4.17
N SER A 146 1.88 -3.15 -4.78
CA SER A 146 3.21 -3.26 -5.34
C SER A 146 3.34 -2.33 -6.53
N VAL A 147 2.39 -2.33 -7.49
CA VAL A 147 2.46 -1.48 -8.69
C VAL A 147 2.58 -0.03 -8.28
N GLN A 148 1.74 0.42 -7.34
CA GLN A 148 1.71 1.80 -6.88
C GLN A 148 3.01 2.19 -6.19
N LYS A 149 3.62 1.29 -5.41
CA LYS A 149 4.89 1.54 -4.71
C LYS A 149 6.09 1.56 -5.66
N HIS A 150 6.07 0.71 -6.68
CA HIS A 150 7.19 0.47 -7.59
C HIS A 150 6.94 1.03 -9.00
N LEU A 151 6.05 2.02 -9.15
CA LEU A 151 5.74 2.59 -10.46
C LEU A 151 6.96 3.24 -11.14
N VAL A 152 7.95 3.67 -10.35
CA VAL A 152 9.24 4.19 -10.85
C VAL A 152 10.03 3.10 -11.57
N ASP A 153 9.90 1.84 -11.14
CA ASP A 153 10.56 0.67 -11.70
C ASP A 153 9.79 0.09 -12.91
N LEU A 154 8.62 0.68 -13.26
CA LEU A 154 7.69 0.24 -14.30
C LEU A 154 7.45 1.34 -15.36
N PRO A 155 8.46 1.68 -16.18
CA PRO A 155 8.40 2.80 -17.11
C PRO A 155 7.30 2.64 -18.18
N LEU A 156 7.05 1.44 -18.69
CA LEU A 156 6.03 1.22 -19.72
C LEU A 156 4.63 1.40 -19.15
N THR A 157 4.38 0.84 -17.97
CA THR A 157 3.11 0.99 -17.24
C THR A 157 2.87 2.46 -16.93
N LYS A 158 3.89 3.17 -16.43
CA LYS A 158 3.78 4.61 -16.15
C LYS A 158 3.43 5.41 -17.40
N GLN A 159 4.17 5.22 -18.50
CA GLN A 159 3.90 5.89 -19.77
C GLN A 159 2.49 5.60 -20.28
N TRP A 160 2.05 4.33 -20.18
CA TRP A 160 0.71 3.95 -20.58
C TRP A 160 -0.36 4.70 -19.77
N LEU A 161 -0.19 4.78 -18.44
CA LEU A 161 -1.10 5.50 -17.56
C LEU A 161 -1.11 7.01 -17.85
N ASP A 162 0.03 7.62 -18.14
CA ASP A 162 0.10 9.05 -18.46
C ASP A 162 -0.65 9.38 -19.76
N VAL A 163 -0.65 8.47 -20.74
CA VAL A 163 -1.37 8.63 -22.01
C VAL A 163 -2.88 8.38 -21.86
N HIS A 164 -3.28 7.39 -21.05
CA HIS A 164 -4.67 6.92 -20.99
C HIS A 164 -5.46 7.44 -19.79
N SER A 165 -4.81 8.08 -18.82
CA SER A 165 -5.50 8.64 -17.67
C SER A 165 -6.24 9.94 -18.03
N GLU A 166 -7.47 10.05 -17.54
CA GLU A 166 -8.32 11.19 -17.84
C GLU A 166 -8.07 12.35 -16.88
N THR A 167 -7.98 13.56 -17.42
CA THR A 167 -8.05 14.79 -16.62
C THR A 167 -9.46 14.98 -16.05
N LEU A 168 -9.57 15.83 -15.02
CA LEU A 168 -10.88 16.14 -14.42
C LEU A 168 -11.81 16.75 -15.46
N GLU A 169 -11.30 17.68 -16.25
CA GLU A 169 -12.05 18.38 -17.30
C GLU A 169 -12.54 17.42 -18.38
N ASN A 170 -11.70 16.49 -18.85
CA ASN A 170 -12.10 15.48 -19.83
C ASN A 170 -13.25 14.60 -19.32
N TYR A 171 -13.18 14.20 -18.05
CA TYR A 171 -14.25 13.44 -17.43
C TYR A 171 -15.54 14.25 -17.23
N GLN A 172 -15.44 15.54 -16.90
CA GLN A 172 -16.60 16.43 -16.83
C GLN A 172 -17.29 16.57 -18.20
N MET A 173 -16.53 16.70 -19.29
CA MET A 173 -17.09 16.71 -20.64
C MET A 173 -17.80 15.40 -21.00
N PHE A 174 -17.24 14.25 -20.61
CA PHE A 174 -17.90 12.95 -20.79
C PHE A 174 -19.23 12.88 -20.04
N ARG A 175 -19.27 13.32 -18.78
CA ARG A 175 -20.51 13.38 -17.97
C ARG A 175 -21.52 14.34 -18.56
N LEU A 176 -21.08 15.46 -19.10
CA LEU A 176 -21.94 16.44 -19.77
C LEU A 176 -22.61 15.84 -21.01
N LYS A 177 -21.84 15.14 -21.85
CA LYS A 177 -22.39 14.42 -23.02
C LYS A 177 -23.37 13.32 -22.59
N SER A 178 -23.03 12.57 -21.55
CA SER A 178 -23.90 11.52 -20.99
C SER A 178 -25.21 12.11 -20.44
N ALA A 179 -25.14 13.24 -19.75
CA ALA A 179 -26.29 13.96 -19.23
C ALA A 179 -27.18 14.50 -20.36
N TYR A 180 -26.58 15.04 -21.43
CA TYR A 180 -27.31 15.47 -22.62
C TYR A 180 -28.10 14.31 -23.24
N GLN A 181 -27.46 13.15 -23.46
CA GLN A 181 -28.14 11.96 -23.99
C GLN A 181 -29.29 11.50 -23.07
N ALA A 182 -29.07 11.48 -21.75
CA ALA A 182 -30.11 11.12 -20.79
C ALA A 182 -31.31 12.08 -20.81
N LEU A 183 -31.07 13.38 -20.97
CA LEU A 183 -32.16 14.38 -21.10
C LEU A 183 -32.93 14.22 -22.41
N LEU A 184 -32.24 13.89 -23.50
CA LEU A 184 -32.88 13.56 -24.78
C LEU A 184 -33.77 12.32 -24.66
N GLU A 185 -33.27 11.25 -24.04
CA GLU A 185 -34.04 10.01 -23.78
C GLU A 185 -35.31 10.29 -22.95
N GLN A 186 -35.26 11.30 -22.08
CA GLN A 186 -36.39 11.72 -21.23
C GLN A 186 -37.29 12.79 -21.88
N ASN A 187 -37.04 13.19 -23.13
CA ASN A 187 -37.74 14.27 -23.84
C ASN A 187 -37.78 15.59 -23.05
N GLN A 188 -36.68 15.92 -22.37
CA GLN A 188 -36.58 17.11 -21.55
C GLN A 188 -35.87 18.25 -22.27
N THR A 189 -36.27 19.49 -21.98
CA THR A 189 -35.60 20.68 -22.52
C THR A 189 -34.14 20.75 -22.09
N ILE A 190 -33.24 21.01 -23.03
CA ILE A 190 -31.83 21.21 -22.77
C ILE A 190 -31.59 22.67 -22.37
N LYS A 191 -31.15 22.87 -21.12
CA LYS A 191 -30.77 24.17 -20.55
C LYS A 191 -29.49 24.03 -19.72
N ARG A 192 -28.65 25.06 -19.67
CA ARG A 192 -27.36 25.11 -18.96
C ARG A 192 -27.45 24.56 -17.55
N TRP A 193 -28.31 25.15 -16.72
CA TRP A 193 -28.46 24.75 -15.31
C TRP A 193 -28.88 23.28 -15.18
N LYS A 194 -29.66 22.77 -16.14
CA LYS A 194 -30.18 21.40 -16.13
C LYS A 194 -29.09 20.41 -16.53
N LEU A 195 -28.29 20.75 -17.53
CA LEU A 195 -27.10 20.00 -17.93
C LEU A 195 -26.08 19.91 -16.79
N ILE A 196 -25.76 21.03 -16.14
CA ILE A 196 -24.80 21.06 -15.01
C ILE A 196 -25.28 20.18 -13.86
N ARG A 197 -26.57 20.27 -13.50
CA ARG A 197 -27.17 19.43 -12.45
C ARG A 197 -27.20 17.95 -12.83
N ALA A 198 -27.67 17.61 -14.03
CA ALA A 198 -27.73 16.23 -14.50
C ALA A 198 -26.34 15.59 -14.65
N ALA A 199 -25.36 16.38 -15.10
CA ALA A 199 -23.95 15.98 -15.15
C ALA A 199 -23.28 16.01 -13.77
N ASN A 200 -23.96 16.50 -12.72
CA ASN A 200 -23.45 16.71 -11.36
C ASN A 200 -22.02 17.29 -11.35
N ILE A 201 -21.89 18.42 -12.05
CA ILE A 201 -20.69 19.28 -12.10
C ILE A 201 -20.93 20.41 -11.11
N ARG A 202 -19.92 20.71 -10.29
CA ARG A 202 -19.99 21.87 -9.38
C ARG A 202 -19.69 23.15 -10.15
N GLU A 203 -20.42 24.22 -9.87
CA GLU A 203 -20.36 25.48 -10.62
C GLU A 203 -18.94 26.08 -10.58
N GLU A 204 -18.25 25.95 -9.45
CA GLU A 204 -16.88 26.46 -9.27
C GLU A 204 -15.83 25.73 -10.12
N LEU A 205 -16.15 24.57 -10.68
CA LEU A 205 -15.27 23.77 -11.53
C LEU A 205 -15.62 23.89 -13.02
N VAL A 206 -16.51 24.81 -13.38
CA VAL A 206 -16.89 25.05 -14.78
C VAL A 206 -15.79 25.89 -15.44
N THR A 207 -15.01 25.25 -16.31
CA THR A 207 -13.98 25.91 -17.12
C THR A 207 -14.61 26.50 -18.39
N GLU A 208 -13.91 27.44 -19.04
CA GLU A 208 -14.36 28.01 -20.33
C GLU A 208 -14.64 26.94 -21.39
N ARG A 209 -13.88 25.86 -21.37
CA ARG A 209 -14.05 24.73 -22.29
C ARG A 209 -15.37 24.00 -22.03
N ILE A 210 -15.72 23.77 -20.76
CA ILE A 210 -16.99 23.16 -20.37
C ILE A 210 -18.14 24.09 -20.74
N GLU A 211 -18.00 25.40 -20.49
CA GLU A 211 -19.01 26.39 -20.82
C GLU A 211 -19.29 26.43 -22.33
N LYS A 212 -18.25 26.47 -23.17
CA LYS A 212 -18.37 26.38 -24.63
C LYS A 212 -19.11 25.11 -25.06
N GLN A 213 -18.81 23.98 -24.41
CA GLN A 213 -19.50 22.72 -24.71
C GLN A 213 -20.97 22.76 -24.31
N ILE A 214 -21.34 23.41 -23.19
CA ILE A 214 -22.73 23.58 -22.77
C ILE A 214 -23.49 24.40 -23.82
N ILE A 215 -22.95 25.56 -24.22
CA ILE A 215 -23.56 26.44 -25.23
C ILE A 215 -23.76 25.66 -26.53
N ALA A 216 -22.76 24.90 -26.98
CA ALA A 216 -22.88 24.08 -28.18
C ALA A 216 -24.01 23.04 -28.09
N LEU A 217 -24.18 22.38 -26.94
CA LEU A 217 -25.27 21.41 -26.73
C LEU A 217 -26.65 22.07 -26.68
N GLU A 218 -26.76 23.28 -26.11
CA GLU A 218 -28.01 24.06 -26.14
C GLU A 218 -28.39 24.50 -27.56
N MET A 219 -27.41 24.94 -28.37
CA MET A 219 -27.65 25.35 -29.75
C MET A 219 -28.09 24.18 -30.64
N LEU A 220 -27.51 22.98 -30.44
CA LEU A 220 -27.91 21.77 -31.16
C LEU A 220 -29.38 21.39 -30.90
N GLU A 221 -29.86 21.57 -29.68
CA GLU A 221 -31.27 21.37 -29.34
C GLU A 221 -32.18 22.37 -30.07
N GLY A 222 -31.78 23.65 -30.11
CA GLY A 222 -32.54 24.69 -30.81
C GLY A 222 -32.65 24.51 -32.33
N LEU A 223 -31.69 23.79 -32.94
CA LEU A 223 -31.76 23.39 -34.34
C LEU A 223 -32.66 22.17 -34.57
N ARG A 224 -32.76 21.25 -33.61
CA ARG A 224 -33.64 20.07 -33.69
C ARG A 224 -35.12 20.42 -33.59
N GLN A 225 -35.45 21.52 -32.91
CA GLN A 225 -36.84 21.95 -32.69
C GLN A 225 -37.39 22.85 -33.82
N LYS A 226 -36.57 23.19 -34.82
CA LYS A 226 -36.97 23.93 -36.04
C LYS A 226 -37.21 22.97 -37.19
#